data_AF-A0A357G1E0-F1
#
_entry.id   AF-A0A357G1E0-F1
#
_cell.length_a   1.000
_cell.length_b   1.000
_cell.length_c   1.000
_cell.angle_alpha   90.00
_cell.angle_beta   90.00
_cell.angle_gamma   90.00
#
_symmetry.space_group_name_H-M   'P 1'
#
loop_
_entity.id
_entity.type
_entity.pdbx_description
1 polymer ?
#
loop_
_entity_poly.entity_id
_entity_poly.type
_entity_poly.pdbx_seq_one_letter_code
_entity_poly.pdbx_strand_id
1 'polypeptide(L)' 'MQLAEKVALITGAGSGIGQATALLLAKEGAKV' A
#
# COMPACT_ATOMS: atom_id res chain seq x y z
N MET A 1 4.22 1.68 11.64
CA MET A 1 4.27 0.23 11.39
C MET A 1 3.00 -0.45 11.91
N GLN A 2 1.83 0.02 11.53
CA GLN A 2 0.56 -0.60 11.95
C GLN A 2 0.18 -1.83 11.10
N LEU A 3 0.76 -1.97 9.90
CA LEU A 3 0.36 -2.98 8.90
C LEU A 3 1.44 -4.04 8.65
N ALA A 4 2.40 -4.19 9.57
CA ALA A 4 3.40 -5.24 9.50
C ALA A 4 2.72 -6.62 9.32
N GLU A 5 3.30 -7.44 8.45
CA GLU A 5 2.83 -8.79 8.10
C GLU A 5 1.43 -8.87 7.45
N LYS A 6 0.86 -7.74 7.02
CA LYS A 6 -0.36 -7.72 6.21
C LYS A 6 -0.04 -7.67 4.71
N VAL A 7 -0.94 -8.23 3.90
CA VAL A 7 -0.89 -8.14 2.44
C VAL A 7 -2.02 -7.23 1.95
N ALA A 8 -1.71 -6.28 1.06
CA ALA A 8 -2.68 -5.33 0.52
C ALA A 8 -2.75 -5.43 -1.01
N LEU A 9 -3.88 -5.88 -1.55
CA LEU A 9 -4.13 -5.87 -2.99
C LEU A 9 -4.80 -4.54 -3.40
N ILE A 10 -4.15 -3.81 -4.30
CA ILE A 10 -4.61 -2.48 -4.73
C ILE A 10 -4.76 -2.46 -6.25
N THR A 11 -5.96 -2.15 -6.75
CA THR A 11 -6.22 -1.94 -8.17
C THR A 11 -6.00 -0.46 -8.54
N GLY A 12 -5.60 -0.18 -9.78
CA GLY A 12 -5.33 1.19 -10.22
C GLY A 12 -4.13 1.86 -9.57
N ALA A 13 -3.18 1.09 -9.01
CA ALA A 13 -2.02 1.61 -8.29
C ALA A 13 -0.93 2.27 -9.17
N GLY A 14 -1.16 2.37 -10.48
CA GLY A 14 -0.19 2.94 -11.43
C GLY A 14 -0.07 4.47 -11.37
N SER A 15 -1.07 5.19 -10.84
CA SER A 15 -1.00 6.65 -10.67
C SER A 15 -2.01 7.16 -9.64
N GLY A 16 -1.90 8.44 -9.29
CA GLY A 16 -2.89 9.16 -8.48
C GLY A 16 -3.11 8.54 -7.09
N ILE A 17 -4.38 8.39 -6.72
CA ILE A 17 -4.79 7.92 -5.39
C ILE A 17 -4.32 6.48 -5.14
N GLY A 18 -4.41 5.61 -6.14
CA GLY A 18 -3.97 4.21 -6.00
C GLY A 18 -2.47 4.11 -5.69
N GLN A 19 -1.64 4.88 -6.41
CA GLN A 19 -0.20 4.93 -6.17
C GLN A 19 0.14 5.50 -4.78
N ALA A 20 -0.50 6.62 -4.40
CA ALA A 20 -0.30 7.22 -3.09
C ALA A 20 -0.68 6.26 -1.94
N THR A 21 -1.76 5.50 -2.13
CA THR A 21 -2.23 4.49 -1.18
C THR A 21 -1.23 3.34 -1.07
N ALA A 22 -0.74 2.81 -2.19
CA ALA A 22 0.28 1.76 -2.20
C ALA A 22 1.54 2.16 -1.43
N LEU A 23 2.03 3.39 -1.66
CA LEU A 23 3.22 3.90 -0.99
C LEU A 23 3.01 4.09 0.51
N LEU A 24 1.85 4.61 0.93
CA LEU A 24 1.53 4.79 2.34
C LEU A 24 1.43 3.44 3.06
N LEU A 25 0.73 2.47 2.49
CA LEU A 25 0.56 1.15 3.11
C LEU A 25 1.89 0.39 3.19
N ALA A 26 2.73 0.49 2.17
CA ALA A 26 4.08 -0.07 2.19
C ALA A 26 4.94 0.56 3.31
N LYS A 27 4.87 1.89 3.50
CA LYS A 27 5.55 2.57 4.63
C LYS A 27 5.05 2.11 5.99
N GLU A 28 3.76 1.75 6.09
CA GLU A 28 3.19 1.18 7.31
C GLU A 28 3.52 -0.30 7.53
N GLY A 29 4.25 -0.93 6.60
CA GLY A 29 4.78 -2.29 6.73
C GLY A 29 3.99 -3.37 6.00
N ALA A 30 2.97 -2.99 5.22
CA ALA A 30 2.24 -3.94 4.40
C ALA A 30 3.09 -4.44 3.22
N LYS A 31 2.93 -5.72 2.87
CA LYS A 31 3.33 -6.24 1.56
C LYS A 31 2.24 -5.84 0.55
N VAL A 32 2.53 -4.82 -0.24
CA VAL A 32 1.63 -4.27 -1.26
C VAL A 32 1.89 -4.93 -2.61
#